data_AF-A0A318B5X4-F1
#
_entry.id   AF-A0A318B5X4-F1
#
_cell.length_a   1.000
_cell.length_b   1.000
_cell.length_c   1.000
_cell.angle_alpha   90.00
_cell.angle_beta   90.00
_cell.angle_gamma   90.00
#
_symmetry.space_group_name_H-M   'P 1'
#
loop_
_entity.id
_entity.type
_entity.pdbx_description
1 polymer ?
#
loop_
_entity_poly.entity_id
_entity_poly.type
_entity_poly.pdbx_seq_one_letter_code
_entity_poly.pdbx_strand_id
1 'polypeptide(L)'
;MIIAMLAVLALEGSVASLGAPPPSPAPESSAATQAFDPATVKAIEAAAYDYVDGQLEGDPARVARVLHPDLAKRAVRSRPDPDETLGLRRMSRDELVDLTRQGALRTPREQWSRSVRVLDVAGNVAVARVETPWFVDHLNLGRFGDRWVIVNALWYAKPKGA
;
A
#
# COMPACT_ATOMS: atom_id res chain seq x y z
N MET A 1 -20.41 -77.95 -16.97
CA MET A 1 -20.42 -76.51 -16.59
C MET A 1 -21.14 -75.75 -17.70
N ILE A 2 -22.29 -75.17 -17.37
CA ILE A 2 -23.35 -74.54 -18.19
C ILE A 2 -22.89 -73.09 -18.54
N ILE A 3 -22.73 -72.65 -19.81
CA ILE A 3 -23.65 -72.12 -20.87
C ILE A 3 -24.35 -70.76 -20.59
N ALA A 4 -24.31 -69.89 -21.64
CA ALA A 4 -25.13 -68.69 -21.98
C ALA A 4 -24.75 -67.34 -21.32
N MET A 5 -24.48 -66.21 -22.00
CA MET A 5 -24.97 -65.56 -23.25
C MET A 5 -26.47 -65.22 -23.25
N LEU A 6 -26.84 -63.95 -23.01
CA LEU A 6 -27.62 -63.07 -23.92
C LEU A 6 -28.09 -61.78 -23.22
N ALA A 7 -28.24 -60.73 -24.03
CA ALA A 7 -28.87 -59.45 -23.75
C ALA A 7 -30.34 -59.56 -23.29
N VAL A 8 -30.90 -58.49 -22.70
CA VAL A 8 -32.12 -57.82 -23.19
C VAL A 8 -32.45 -56.55 -22.38
N LEU A 9 -33.14 -55.68 -23.10
CA LEU A 9 -33.56 -54.30 -22.95
C LEU A 9 -34.32 -53.90 -21.66
N ALA A 10 -34.08 -52.64 -21.30
CA ALA A 10 -35.02 -51.56 -20.93
C ALA A 10 -36.42 -51.89 -20.37
N LEU A 11 -36.70 -51.34 -19.18
CA LEU A 11 -37.99 -50.73 -18.85
C LEU A 11 -37.77 -49.41 -18.08
N GLU A 12 -38.55 -48.42 -18.46
CA GLU A 12 -38.45 -47.02 -18.07
C GLU A 12 -38.95 -46.75 -16.65
N GLY A 13 -38.25 -45.85 -15.95
CA GLY A 13 -38.67 -45.28 -14.68
C GLY A 13 -38.50 -43.77 -14.72
N SER A 14 -39.62 -43.07 -14.62
CA SER A 14 -39.79 -41.61 -14.65
C SER A 14 -38.75 -40.85 -13.81
N VAL A 15 -37.97 -39.97 -14.45
CA VAL A 15 -37.16 -38.98 -13.74
C VAL A 15 -38.05 -37.80 -13.35
N ALA A 16 -38.48 -37.78 -12.09
CA ALA A 16 -39.02 -36.56 -11.49
C ALA A 16 -37.87 -35.54 -11.41
N SER A 17 -37.99 -34.44 -12.16
CA SER A 17 -37.09 -33.30 -12.06
C SER A 17 -37.27 -32.66 -10.68
N LEU A 18 -36.36 -32.98 -9.75
CA LEU A 18 -36.18 -32.20 -8.53
C LEU A 18 -35.57 -30.86 -8.95
N GLY A 19 -36.43 -29.85 -9.09
CA GLY A 19 -36.00 -28.48 -9.34
C GLY A 19 -34.95 -28.06 -8.33
N ALA A 20 -33.83 -27.52 -8.82
CA ALA A 20 -32.78 -26.98 -7.97
C ALA A 20 -33.37 -25.95 -6.99
N PRO A 21 -32.99 -25.98 -5.70
CA PRO A 21 -33.38 -24.90 -4.80
C PRO A 21 -32.85 -23.57 -5.35
N PRO A 22 -33.59 -22.45 -5.19
CA PRO A 22 -33.11 -21.15 -5.63
C PRO A 22 -31.76 -20.87 -4.95
N PRO A 23 -30.80 -20.23 -5.65
CA PRO A 23 -29.54 -19.86 -5.03
C PRO A 23 -29.83 -19.02 -3.79
N SER A 24 -29.30 -19.43 -2.63
CA SER A 24 -29.31 -18.59 -1.44
C SER A 24 -28.76 -17.21 -1.82
N PRO A 25 -29.37 -16.10 -1.38
CA PRO A 25 -28.79 -14.80 -1.62
C PRO A 25 -27.38 -14.82 -1.02
N ALA A 26 -26.38 -14.63 -1.88
CA ALA A 26 -25.03 -14.37 -1.42
C ALA A 26 -25.10 -13.24 -0.39
N PRO A 27 -24.33 -13.27 0.71
CA PRO A 27 -24.25 -12.09 1.56
C PRO A 27 -23.74 -10.96 0.67
N GLU A 28 -24.63 -10.02 0.37
CA GLU A 28 -24.27 -8.77 -0.25
C GLU A 28 -23.31 -8.10 0.72
N SER A 29 -22.02 -8.28 0.45
CA SER A 29 -20.96 -7.58 1.15
C SER A 29 -21.13 -6.12 0.79
N SER A 30 -21.93 -5.41 1.58
CA SER A 30 -21.90 -3.97 1.65
C SER A 30 -20.47 -3.60 2.02
N ALA A 31 -19.66 -3.33 1.00
CA ALA A 31 -18.38 -2.67 1.14
C ALA A 31 -18.69 -1.22 1.54
N ALA A 32 -19.20 -1.05 2.75
CA ALA A 32 -19.13 0.22 3.45
C ALA A 32 -17.64 0.51 3.58
N THR A 33 -17.17 1.55 2.89
CA THR A 33 -15.87 2.16 3.18
C THR A 33 -15.83 2.40 4.68
N GLN A 34 -15.09 1.56 5.41
CA GLN A 34 -15.00 1.69 6.86
C GLN A 34 -14.33 3.03 7.15
N ALA A 35 -15.09 3.97 7.70
CA ALA A 35 -14.55 5.26 8.10
C ALA A 35 -13.57 5.02 9.26
N PHE A 36 -12.31 5.44 9.08
CA PHE A 36 -11.29 5.36 10.12
C PHE A 36 -11.58 6.39 11.23
N ASP A 37 -11.12 6.10 12.45
CA ASP A 37 -11.20 7.05 13.56
C ASP A 37 -10.51 8.39 13.17
N PRO A 38 -11.21 9.54 13.23
CA PRO A 38 -10.66 10.83 12.78
C PRO A 38 -9.39 11.26 13.53
N ALA A 39 -9.27 10.94 14.81
CA ALA A 39 -8.08 11.27 15.59
C ALA A 39 -6.86 10.45 15.12
N THR A 40 -7.08 9.17 14.83
CA THR A 40 -6.07 8.28 14.26
C THR A 40 -5.62 8.76 12.88
N VAL A 41 -6.57 9.12 12.00
CA VAL A 41 -6.26 9.69 10.68
C VAL A 41 -5.40 10.94 10.81
N LYS A 42 -5.80 11.89 11.67
CA LYS A 42 -5.05 13.12 11.90
C LYS A 42 -3.62 12.87 12.41
N ALA A 43 -3.43 11.87 13.27
CA ALA A 43 -2.11 11.52 13.79
C ALA A 43 -1.20 10.90 12.72
N ILE A 44 -1.74 10.06 11.84
CA ILE A 44 -1.02 9.49 10.69
C ILE A 44 -0.67 10.59 9.69
N GLU A 45 -1.63 11.47 9.38
CA GLU A 45 -1.40 12.61 8.49
C GLU A 45 -0.32 13.54 9.03
N ALA A 46 -0.33 13.84 10.32
CA ALA A 46 0.71 14.66 10.94
C ALA A 46 2.11 14.04 10.78
N ALA A 47 2.25 12.72 10.99
CA ALA A 47 3.53 12.03 10.79
C ALA A 47 3.99 12.07 9.31
N ALA A 48 3.06 11.86 8.37
CA ALA A 48 3.35 11.93 6.94
C ALA A 48 3.67 13.36 6.46
N TYR A 49 3.00 14.39 7.02
CA TYR A 49 3.32 15.79 6.76
C TYR A 49 4.69 16.17 7.33
N ASP A 50 5.04 15.70 8.52
CA ASP A 50 6.39 15.89 9.05
C ASP A 50 7.49 15.31 8.14
N TYR A 51 7.22 14.16 7.53
CA TYR A 51 8.12 13.56 6.56
C TYR A 51 8.28 14.40 5.29
N VAL A 52 7.19 14.85 4.65
CA VAL A 52 7.28 15.61 3.38
C VAL A 52 7.68 17.06 3.60
N ASP A 53 7.07 17.74 4.58
CA ASP A 53 7.38 19.14 4.87
C ASP A 53 8.80 19.26 5.41
N GLY A 54 9.28 18.32 6.23
CA GLY A 54 10.68 18.31 6.68
C GLY A 54 11.68 18.21 5.52
N GLN A 55 11.39 17.40 4.50
CA GLN A 55 12.20 17.33 3.28
C GLN A 55 12.17 18.64 2.48
N LEU A 56 10.99 19.26 2.36
CA LEU A 56 10.81 20.52 1.63
C LEU A 56 11.42 21.73 2.37
N GLU A 57 11.42 21.72 3.71
CA GLU A 57 12.09 22.73 4.55
C GLU A 57 13.62 22.54 4.54
N GLY A 58 14.08 21.29 4.38
CA GLY A 58 15.48 20.91 4.61
C GLY A 58 15.80 20.70 6.10
N ASP A 59 14.81 20.27 6.90
CA ASP A 59 14.96 19.99 8.33
C ASP A 59 15.19 18.48 8.56
N PRO A 60 16.44 18.04 8.76
CA PRO A 60 16.77 16.64 8.97
C PRO A 60 16.22 16.09 10.29
N ALA A 61 16.09 16.91 11.34
CA ALA A 61 15.57 16.46 12.63
C ALA A 61 14.08 16.16 12.54
N ARG A 62 13.34 16.99 11.78
CA ARG A 62 11.92 16.79 11.49
C ARG A 62 11.64 15.54 10.65
N VAL A 63 12.49 15.25 9.67
CA VAL A 63 12.37 13.99 8.93
C VAL A 63 12.74 12.81 9.83
N ALA A 64 13.86 12.89 10.55
CA ALA A 64 14.36 11.78 11.37
C ALA A 64 13.41 11.30 12.47
N ARG A 65 12.57 12.19 13.05
CA ARG A 65 11.67 11.83 14.17
C ARG A 65 10.52 10.92 13.77
N VAL A 66 10.14 10.91 12.49
CA VAL A 66 9.02 10.12 11.96
C VAL A 66 9.47 8.88 11.19
N LEU A 67 10.78 8.60 11.13
CA LEU A 67 11.34 7.43 10.46
C LEU A 67 11.79 6.40 11.48
N HIS A 68 11.44 5.14 11.23
CA HIS A 68 12.00 4.02 11.98
C HIS A 68 13.51 3.93 11.68
N PRO A 69 14.37 3.58 12.66
CA PRO A 69 15.80 3.36 12.42
C PRO A 69 16.07 2.40 11.25
N ASP A 70 15.28 1.32 11.17
CA ASP A 70 15.35 0.32 10.09
C ASP A 70 14.47 0.65 8.87
N LEU A 71 14.26 1.94 8.55
CA LEU A 71 13.46 2.34 7.39
C LEU A 71 13.91 1.62 6.12
N ALA A 72 12.97 0.95 5.47
CA ALA A 72 13.17 0.44 4.11
C ALA A 72 12.44 1.32 3.10
N LYS A 73 13.15 2.33 2.58
CA LYS A 73 12.67 3.19 1.49
C LYS A 73 13.13 2.58 0.17
N ARG A 74 12.23 2.29 -0.77
CA ARG A 74 12.54 1.61 -2.03
C ARG A 74 11.81 2.19 -3.25
N ALA A 75 12.38 2.00 -4.43
CA ALA A 75 11.70 2.24 -5.70
C ALA A 75 12.12 1.23 -6.76
N VAL A 76 11.16 0.86 -7.62
CA VAL A 76 11.45 0.04 -8.81
C VAL A 76 12.33 0.87 -9.75
N ARG A 77 13.47 0.30 -10.19
CA ARG A 77 14.32 0.99 -11.16
C ARG A 77 13.69 0.89 -12.55
N SER A 78 13.70 2.00 -13.28
CA SER A 78 13.21 2.03 -14.67
C SER A 78 14.20 1.47 -15.68
N ARG A 79 15.48 1.28 -15.31
CA ARG A 79 16.51 0.68 -16.16
C ARG A 79 16.96 -0.66 -15.58
N PRO A 80 17.10 -1.71 -16.41
CA PRO A 80 17.67 -2.98 -15.98
C PRO A 80 19.11 -2.80 -15.51
N ASP A 81 19.46 -3.48 -14.43
CA ASP A 81 20.85 -3.68 -14.03
C ASP A 81 21.26 -5.07 -14.55
N PRO A 82 22.41 -5.21 -15.24
CA PRO A 82 22.87 -6.53 -15.68
C PRO A 82 22.99 -7.54 -14.53
N ASP A 83 23.22 -7.07 -13.29
CA ASP A 83 23.41 -7.92 -12.11
C ASP A 83 22.15 -8.03 -11.23
N GLU A 84 21.07 -7.28 -11.52
CA GLU A 84 19.80 -7.34 -10.78
C GLU A 84 18.59 -7.27 -11.74
N THR A 85 18.04 -8.44 -12.09
CA THR A 85 16.88 -8.56 -13.00
C THR A 85 15.61 -7.91 -12.47
N LEU A 86 15.44 -7.84 -11.14
CA LEU A 86 14.39 -7.11 -10.45
C LEU A 86 14.96 -5.86 -9.76
N GLY A 87 15.58 -4.99 -10.58
CA GLY A 87 16.32 -3.81 -10.13
C GLY A 87 15.57 -2.94 -9.11
N LEU A 88 16.16 -2.77 -7.93
CA LEU A 88 15.51 -2.06 -6.83
C LEU A 88 16.44 -0.98 -6.27
N ARG A 89 15.99 0.28 -6.30
CA ARG A 89 16.64 1.36 -5.55
C ARG A 89 16.27 1.19 -4.09
N ARG A 90 17.28 1.26 -3.21
CA ARG A 90 17.15 1.14 -1.76
C ARG A 90 17.73 2.41 -1.15
N MET A 91 17.08 2.94 -0.12
CA MET A 91 17.52 4.11 0.64
C MET A 91 17.22 3.88 2.11
N SER A 92 18.22 4.08 2.95
CA SER A 92 18.09 3.97 4.41
C SER A 92 17.53 5.24 5.04
N ARG A 93 17.21 5.19 6.33
CA ARG A 93 16.88 6.39 7.13
C ARG A 93 18.01 7.41 7.06
N ASP A 94 19.24 6.99 7.32
CA ASP A 94 20.37 7.91 7.44
C ASP A 94 20.70 8.57 6.10
N GLU A 95 20.64 7.81 4.99
CA GLU A 95 20.78 8.37 3.65
C GLU A 95 19.71 9.43 3.36
N LEU A 96 18.44 9.16 3.71
CA LEU A 96 17.37 10.13 3.53
C LEU A 96 17.58 11.40 4.36
N VAL A 97 17.95 11.24 5.63
CA VAL A 97 18.21 12.35 6.55
C VAL A 97 19.39 13.21 6.05
N ASP A 98 20.43 12.58 5.51
CA ASP A 98 21.57 13.27 4.94
C ASP A 98 21.20 14.05 3.67
N LEU A 99 20.39 13.45 2.78
CA LEU A 99 19.85 14.14 1.60
C LEU A 99 18.97 15.33 1.99
N THR A 100 18.17 15.21 3.05
CA THR A 100 17.40 16.34 3.60
C THR A 100 18.32 17.45 4.09
N ARG A 101 19.38 17.12 4.83
CA ARG A 101 20.36 18.10 5.32
C ARG A 101 21.06 18.84 4.18
N GLN A 102 21.32 18.14 3.08
CA GLN A 102 21.88 18.71 1.85
C GLN A 102 20.88 19.55 1.05
N GLY A 103 19.59 19.54 1.44
CA GLY A 103 18.54 20.29 0.77
C GLY A 103 18.10 19.69 -0.57
N ALA A 104 18.23 18.38 -0.76
CA ALA A 104 17.95 17.71 -2.04
C ALA A 104 16.54 17.99 -2.62
N LEU A 105 15.56 18.23 -1.75
CA LEU A 105 14.18 18.60 -2.10
C LEU A 105 13.76 19.97 -1.55
N ARG A 106 14.71 20.76 -1.02
CA ARG A 106 14.38 22.03 -0.38
C ARG A 106 13.70 22.95 -1.37
N THR A 107 12.52 23.44 -1.01
CA THR A 107 11.65 24.23 -1.87
C THR A 107 11.12 25.42 -1.08
N PRO A 108 11.11 26.66 -1.63
CA PRO A 108 10.50 27.81 -0.96
C PRO A 108 9.05 27.54 -0.57
N ARG A 109 8.62 28.01 0.60
CA ARG A 109 7.33 27.63 1.21
C ARG A 109 6.14 28.00 0.32
N GLU A 110 6.28 29.09 -0.42
CA GLU A 110 5.29 29.63 -1.35
C GLU A 110 5.05 28.70 -2.55
N GLN A 111 5.99 27.80 -2.83
CA GLN A 111 5.95 26.84 -3.94
C GLN A 111 5.55 25.42 -3.50
N TRP A 112 5.20 25.23 -2.22
CA TRP A 112 4.87 23.91 -1.69
C TRP A 112 3.57 23.35 -2.27
N SER A 113 3.70 22.35 -3.13
CA SER A 113 2.59 21.53 -3.59
C SER A 113 2.77 20.11 -3.08
N ARG A 114 1.88 19.68 -2.18
CA ARG A 114 1.91 18.36 -1.56
C ARG A 114 0.55 17.98 -1.00
N SER A 115 0.26 16.69 -0.96
CA SER A 115 -0.93 16.14 -0.32
C SER A 115 -0.60 14.84 0.41
N VAL A 116 -1.35 14.58 1.48
CA VAL A 116 -1.34 13.33 2.22
C VAL A 116 -2.74 12.74 2.22
N ARG A 117 -2.85 11.42 2.07
CA ARG A 117 -4.10 10.67 2.24
C ARG A 117 -3.85 9.38 3.00
N VAL A 118 -4.61 9.10 4.04
CA VAL A 118 -4.64 7.78 4.66
C VAL A 118 -5.44 6.84 3.77
N LEU A 119 -4.86 5.69 3.44
CA LEU A 119 -5.45 4.69 2.55
C LEU A 119 -6.05 3.51 3.33
N ASP A 120 -5.41 3.13 4.44
CA ASP A 120 -5.85 2.02 5.29
C ASP A 120 -5.35 2.20 6.73
N VAL A 121 -6.11 1.65 7.69
CA VAL A 121 -5.74 1.55 9.11
C VAL A 121 -6.21 0.20 9.64
N ALA A 122 -5.25 -0.61 10.09
CA ALA A 122 -5.51 -1.90 10.71
C ALA A 122 -4.82 -1.99 12.08
N GLY A 123 -5.56 -1.71 13.15
CA GLY A 123 -5.02 -1.73 14.52
C GLY A 123 -3.87 -0.74 14.71
N ASN A 124 -2.65 -1.25 14.87
CA ASN A 124 -1.43 -0.46 15.06
C ASN A 124 -0.60 -0.26 13.78
N VAL A 125 -1.13 -0.61 12.59
CA VAL A 125 -0.49 -0.33 11.30
C VAL A 125 -1.39 0.51 10.41
N ALA A 126 -0.78 1.28 9.51
CA ALA A 126 -1.49 2.12 8.55
C ALA A 126 -0.74 2.22 7.22
N VAL A 127 -1.48 2.55 6.17
CA VAL A 127 -0.94 2.90 4.86
C VAL A 127 -1.35 4.33 4.52
N ALA A 128 -0.40 5.17 4.14
CA ALA A 128 -0.67 6.54 3.70
C ALA A 128 0.00 6.81 2.35
N ARG A 129 -0.60 7.67 1.55
CA ARG A 129 -0.05 8.17 0.30
C ARG A 129 0.37 9.61 0.49
N VAL A 130 1.62 9.90 0.15
CA VAL A 130 2.16 11.26 0.05
C VAL A 130 2.41 11.55 -1.42
N GLU A 131 2.03 12.74 -1.88
CA GLU A 131 2.26 13.15 -3.26
C GLU A 131 2.79 14.57 -3.32
N THR A 132 3.78 14.78 -4.19
CA THR A 132 4.34 16.07 -4.61
C THR A 132 4.27 16.16 -6.15
N PRO A 133 4.63 17.29 -6.78
CA PRO A 133 4.76 17.37 -8.24
C PRO A 133 5.71 16.34 -8.84
N TRP A 134 6.66 15.81 -8.07
CA TRP A 134 7.73 14.94 -8.58
C TRP A 134 7.65 13.50 -8.08
N PHE A 135 6.96 13.24 -6.98
CA PHE A 135 6.94 11.91 -6.36
C PHE A 135 5.55 11.51 -5.86
N VAL A 136 5.31 10.21 -5.85
CA VAL A 136 4.25 9.56 -5.08
C VAL A 136 4.92 8.54 -4.16
N ASP A 137 4.78 8.72 -2.86
CA ASP A 137 5.25 7.78 -1.85
C ASP A 137 4.06 7.03 -1.24
N HIS A 138 4.12 5.71 -1.20
CA HIS A 138 3.23 4.87 -0.39
C HIS A 138 3.98 4.48 0.87
N LEU A 139 3.53 5.03 2.00
CA LEU A 139 4.12 4.85 3.32
C LEU A 139 3.38 3.74 4.07
N ASN A 140 4.14 2.83 4.66
CA ASN A 140 3.64 1.92 5.68
C ASN A 140 4.10 2.43 7.04
N LEU A 141 3.16 2.70 7.92
CA LEU A 141 3.41 3.22 9.26
C LEU A 141 3.05 2.18 10.32
N GLY A 142 3.80 2.19 11.41
CA GLY A 142 3.50 1.46 12.65
C GLY A 142 3.30 2.43 13.81
N ARG A 143 2.38 2.09 14.73
CA ARG A 143 2.15 2.83 15.97
C ARG A 143 3.02 2.26 17.09
N PHE A 144 3.91 3.10 17.62
CA PHE A 144 4.79 2.79 18.76
C PHE A 144 4.39 3.69 19.93
N GLY A 145 3.52 3.17 20.80
CA GLY A 145 2.90 3.95 21.87
C GLY A 145 1.91 4.98 21.33
N ASP A 146 2.21 6.26 21.55
CA ASP A 146 1.41 7.40 21.08
C ASP A 146 1.87 7.95 19.72
N ARG A 147 2.94 7.41 19.13
CA ARG A 147 3.53 7.91 17.88
C ARG A 147 3.30 6.98 16.69
N TRP A 148 3.00 7.56 15.54
CA TRP A 148 3.07 6.89 14.25
C TRP A 148 4.44 7.12 13.62
N VAL A 149 5.06 6.04 13.14
CA VAL A 149 6.42 6.04 12.59
C VAL A 149 6.40 5.31 11.25
N ILE A 150 7.06 5.89 10.24
CA ILE A 150 7.19 5.31 8.90
C ILE A 150 8.24 4.20 8.95
N VAL A 151 7.83 2.98 8.61
CA VAL A 151 8.68 1.77 8.63
C VAL A 151 9.12 1.40 7.21
N ASN A 152 8.23 1.54 6.23
CA ASN A 152 8.55 1.32 4.82
C ASN A 152 8.01 2.45 3.96
N ALA A 153 8.65 2.69 2.82
CA ALA A 153 8.11 3.56 1.80
C ALA A 153 8.46 3.04 0.41
N LEU A 154 7.46 2.78 -0.42
CA LEU A 154 7.64 2.50 -1.85
C LEU A 154 7.30 3.76 -2.64
N TRP A 155 8.26 4.28 -3.41
CA TRP A 155 8.07 5.51 -4.15
C TRP A 155 8.12 5.36 -5.66
N TYR A 156 7.42 6.28 -6.32
CA TYR A 156 7.41 6.48 -7.76
C TYR A 156 7.84 7.91 -8.08
N ALA A 157 8.86 8.06 -8.93
CA ALA A 157 9.23 9.35 -9.49
C ALA A 157 8.38 9.64 -10.72
N LYS A 158 7.67 10.78 -10.72
CA LYS A 158 6.87 11.21 -11.85
C LYS A 158 7.76 11.64 -13.02
N PRO A 159 7.32 11.44 -14.27
CA PRO A 159 8.04 11.94 -15.44
C PRO A 159 8.19 13.47 -15.36
N LYS A 160 9.34 13.99 -15.78
CA LYS A 160 9.51 15.44 -15.92
C LYS A 160 8.67 15.92 -17.11
N GLY A 161 7.75 16.87 -16.88
CA GLY A 161 6.96 17.52 -17.94
C GLY A 161 5.58 16.94 -18.23
N ALA A 162 5.00 16.18 -17.29
CA ALA A 162 3.58 15.77 -17.34
C ALA A 162 2.65 16.89 -16.82
#